data_AF-A0A0F6RDM5-F1
#
_entry.id   AF-A0A0F6RDM5-F1
#
_cell.length_a   1.000
_cell.length_b   1.000
_cell.length_c   1.000
_cell.angle_alpha   90.00
_cell.angle_beta   90.00
_cell.angle_gamma   90.00
#
_symmetry.space_group_name_H-M   'P 1'
#
loop_
_entity.id
_entity.type
_entity.pdbx_description
1 polymer ?
#
loop_
_entity_poly.entity_id
_entity_poly.type
_entity_poly.pdbx_seq_one_letter_code
_entity_poly.pdbx_strand_id
1 'polypeptide(L)'
;MIKVKSLFVLAVSFTAAVFAGAAAATHLSDSNVKDRLEPVHKVYVEGDEVPQVSNTVPTTASSGPREPADIYNTYCTACHASGVAGAPIMGDVAVWDERMSKGIETVYNNAINGINAMPAKGTCADCSDDEIKAVVDYMLEESK
;
A
#
# COMPACT_ATOMS: atom_id res chain seq x y z
N MET A 1 -59.60 16.23 7.25
CA MET A 1 -58.61 17.34 7.19
C MET A 1 -57.21 16.73 7.09
N ILE A 2 -56.79 16.38 5.87
CA ILE A 2 -55.63 15.54 5.53
C ILE A 2 -54.46 16.40 5.00
N LYS A 3 -54.42 17.71 5.31
CA LYS A 3 -53.64 18.72 4.57
C LYS A 3 -52.69 19.59 5.42
N VAL A 4 -52.18 19.06 6.54
CA VAL A 4 -51.19 19.79 7.37
C VAL A 4 -49.97 18.94 7.75
N LYS A 5 -50.13 17.62 7.95
CA LYS A 5 -49.01 16.71 8.27
C LYS A 5 -48.02 16.49 7.11
N SER A 6 -48.44 16.67 5.86
CA SER A 6 -47.58 16.44 4.69
C SER A 6 -46.66 17.62 4.35
N LEU A 7 -46.88 18.81 4.91
CA LEU A 7 -46.02 19.97 4.66
C LEU A 7 -44.83 20.07 5.63
N PHE A 8 -44.92 19.45 6.81
CA PHE A 8 -43.83 19.47 7.80
C PHE A 8 -42.76 18.41 7.55
N VAL A 9 -43.07 17.34 6.81
CA VAL A 9 -42.10 16.28 6.47
C VAL A 9 -41.13 16.72 5.36
N LEU A 10 -41.49 17.74 4.56
CA LEU A 10 -40.65 18.21 3.46
C LEU A 10 -39.63 19.28 3.88
N ALA A 11 -39.77 19.89 5.06
CA ALA A 11 -38.84 20.89 5.57
C ALA A 11 -37.69 20.32 6.43
N VAL A 12 -37.84 19.08 6.93
CA VAL A 12 -36.79 18.41 7.73
C VAL A 12 -35.77 17.68 6.83
N SER A 13 -36.11 17.44 5.56
CA SER A 13 -35.23 16.77 4.60
C SER A 13 -34.18 17.68 3.96
N PHE A 14 -34.27 19.01 4.15
CA PHE A 14 -33.39 19.97 3.48
C PHE A 14 -32.26 20.52 4.37
N THR A 15 -32.19 20.13 5.65
CA THR A 15 -31.12 20.59 6.59
C THR A 15 -30.10 19.51 6.93
N ALA A 16 -30.09 18.35 6.26
CA ALA A 16 -29.10 17.28 6.48
C ALA A 16 -27.91 17.30 5.49
N ALA A 17 -27.80 18.33 4.63
CA ALA A 17 -26.84 18.35 3.53
C ALA A 17 -25.62 19.29 3.73
N VAL A 18 -25.35 19.80 4.94
CA VAL A 18 -24.31 20.84 5.14
C VAL A 18 -23.23 20.49 6.18
N PHE A 19 -23.12 19.24 6.65
CA PHE A 19 -22.08 18.85 7.64
C PHE A 19 -21.13 17.75 7.15
N ALA A 20 -20.92 17.62 5.83
CA ALA A 20 -20.00 16.62 5.26
C ALA A 20 -18.70 17.22 4.68
N GLY A 21 -18.44 18.52 4.85
CA GLY A 21 -17.36 19.22 4.15
C GLY A 21 -15.99 19.29 4.87
N ALA A 22 -15.90 18.95 6.16
CA ALA A 22 -14.69 19.25 6.95
C ALA A 22 -13.65 18.10 7.00
N ALA A 23 -14.04 16.86 6.68
CA ALA A 23 -13.12 15.71 6.78
C ALA A 23 -12.25 15.52 5.52
N ALA A 24 -12.56 16.20 4.41
CA ALA A 24 -11.87 16.01 3.14
C ALA A 24 -10.62 16.90 2.95
N ALA A 25 -10.32 17.80 3.89
CA ALA A 25 -9.28 18.81 3.74
C ALA A 25 -7.91 18.41 4.31
N THR A 26 -7.83 17.36 5.12
CA THR A 26 -6.56 16.95 5.76
C THR A 26 -5.62 16.18 4.81
N HIS A 27 -6.13 15.65 3.70
CA HIS A 27 -5.31 14.94 2.69
C HIS A 27 -4.61 15.88 1.70
N LEU A 28 -4.97 17.16 1.70
CA LEU A 28 -4.45 18.21 0.83
C LEU A 28 -3.55 19.19 1.61
N SER A 29 -2.93 18.75 2.70
CA SER A 29 -1.87 19.55 3.33
C SER A 29 -0.73 19.71 2.32
N ASP A 30 -0.47 20.95 1.89
CA ASP A 30 0.58 21.34 0.92
C ASP A 30 1.97 20.76 1.21
N SER A 31 2.26 20.39 2.47
CA SER A 31 3.55 19.84 2.90
C SER A 31 3.90 18.52 2.21
N ASN A 32 2.99 17.55 2.19
CA ASN A 32 3.23 16.23 1.59
C ASN A 32 3.35 16.30 0.05
N VAL A 33 2.76 17.34 -0.56
CA VAL A 33 2.83 17.56 -2.00
C VAL A 33 4.19 18.15 -2.38
N LYS A 34 4.68 19.12 -1.59
CA LYS A 34 5.95 19.79 -1.88
C LYS A 34 7.14 18.84 -1.87
N ASP A 35 7.20 17.96 -0.88
CA ASP A 35 8.29 16.98 -0.73
C ASP A 35 8.35 15.99 -1.91
N ARG A 36 7.23 15.72 -2.56
CA ARG A 36 7.13 14.83 -3.74
C ARG A 36 7.36 15.55 -5.07
N LEU A 37 7.21 16.86 -5.09
CA LEU A 37 7.42 17.70 -6.27
C LEU A 37 8.84 18.26 -6.35
N GLU A 38 9.67 18.02 -5.34
CA GLU A 38 11.08 18.37 -5.43
C GLU A 38 11.74 17.59 -6.58
N PRO A 39 12.48 18.28 -7.47
CA PRO A 39 13.05 17.63 -8.63
C PRO A 39 14.12 16.63 -8.17
N VAL A 40 13.94 15.37 -8.55
CA VAL A 40 14.88 14.28 -8.28
C VAL A 40 16.27 14.53 -8.90
N HIS A 41 16.38 15.47 -9.83
CA HIS A 41 17.61 15.86 -10.52
C HIS A 41 17.64 17.35 -10.83
N LYS A 42 18.85 17.93 -10.82
CA LYS A 42 19.08 19.30 -11.30
C LYS A 42 19.29 19.28 -12.82
N VAL A 43 18.60 20.18 -13.52
CA VAL A 43 18.85 20.44 -14.95
C VAL A 43 19.89 21.55 -15.04
N TYR A 44 21.04 21.25 -15.63
CA TYR A 44 22.09 22.24 -15.93
C TYR A 44 21.91 22.74 -17.36
N VAL A 45 22.14 24.03 -17.57
CA VAL A 45 22.02 24.70 -18.88
C VAL A 45 23.42 25.00 -19.42
N GLU A 46 23.55 25.13 -20.74
CA GLU A 46 24.81 25.43 -21.44
C GLU A 46 25.52 26.66 -20.81
N GLY A 47 26.70 26.44 -20.22
CA GLY A 47 27.49 27.46 -19.52
C GLY A 47 27.56 27.27 -18.00
N ASP A 48 26.76 26.38 -17.43
CA ASP A 48 26.88 26.00 -16.02
C ASP A 48 28.13 25.12 -15.80
N GLU A 49 28.85 25.37 -14.72
CA GLU A 49 29.93 24.49 -14.27
C GLU A 49 29.33 23.19 -13.71
N VAL A 50 29.20 22.21 -14.60
CA VAL A 50 28.65 20.88 -14.27
C VAL A 50 29.66 20.14 -13.40
N PRO A 51 29.35 19.78 -12.15
CA PRO A 51 30.22 18.91 -11.37
C PRO A 51 30.41 17.60 -12.13
N GLN A 52 31.66 17.18 -12.32
CA GLN A 52 31.97 15.88 -12.93
C GLN A 52 31.37 14.79 -12.05
N VAL A 53 30.22 14.26 -12.47
CA VAL A 53 29.62 13.07 -11.85
C VAL A 53 30.55 11.91 -12.17
N SER A 54 31.26 11.43 -11.17
CA SER A 54 31.85 10.10 -11.21
C SER A 54 30.74 9.10 -11.57
N ASN A 55 30.95 8.26 -12.57
CA ASN A 55 30.05 7.17 -12.99
C ASN A 55 29.79 6.12 -11.89
N THR A 56 30.24 6.35 -10.66
CA THR A 56 29.65 5.74 -9.49
C THR A 56 28.21 6.23 -9.38
N VAL A 57 27.30 5.45 -9.99
CA VAL A 57 25.89 5.40 -9.60
C VAL A 57 25.88 5.54 -8.08
N PRO A 58 25.24 6.58 -7.50
CA PRO A 58 24.94 6.52 -6.10
C PRO A 58 24.04 5.29 -5.97
N THR A 59 24.62 4.17 -5.56
CA THR A 59 23.84 3.12 -4.92
C THR A 59 23.16 3.88 -3.81
N THR A 60 21.87 4.21 -3.99
CA THR A 60 20.99 4.53 -2.89
C THR A 60 21.35 3.50 -1.85
N ALA A 61 22.04 3.94 -0.80
CA ALA A 61 22.41 3.07 0.29
C ALA A 61 21.09 2.38 0.63
N SER A 62 21.04 1.06 0.46
CA SER A 62 19.89 0.27 0.89
C SER A 62 19.62 0.74 2.30
N SER A 63 18.45 1.35 2.49
CA SER A 63 18.01 1.95 3.75
C SER A 63 17.75 0.83 4.76
N GLY A 64 18.76 -0.01 5.06
CA GLY A 64 18.57 -1.30 5.69
C GLY A 64 17.53 -2.18 4.98
N PRO A 65 17.23 -3.36 5.56
CA PRO A 65 15.97 -4.04 5.30
C PRO A 65 14.79 -3.14 5.70
N ARG A 66 13.78 -3.02 4.83
CA ARG A 66 12.54 -2.30 5.17
C ARG A 66 11.71 -3.11 6.18
N GLU A 67 10.88 -2.42 6.95
CA GLU A 67 9.95 -3.07 7.88
C GLU A 67 8.91 -3.91 7.11
N PRO A 68 8.62 -5.16 7.54
CA PRO A 68 7.68 -6.03 6.83
C PRO A 68 6.27 -5.43 6.68
N ALA A 69 5.81 -4.72 7.71
CA ALA A 69 4.50 -4.06 7.68
C ALA A 69 4.42 -2.99 6.58
N ASP A 70 5.50 -2.25 6.33
CA ASP A 70 5.54 -1.22 5.28
C ASP A 70 5.49 -1.84 3.89
N ILE A 71 6.21 -2.94 3.68
CA ILE A 71 6.16 -3.69 2.41
C ILE A 71 4.77 -4.30 2.21
N TYR A 72 4.19 -4.91 3.24
CA TYR A 72 2.83 -5.45 3.19
C TYR A 72 1.83 -4.36 2.78
N ASN A 73 1.87 -3.21 3.46
CA ASN A 73 0.98 -2.09 3.21
C ASN A 73 1.12 -1.52 1.80
N THR A 74 2.35 -1.46 1.28
CA THR A 74 2.65 -0.88 -0.03
C THR A 74 2.29 -1.82 -1.19
N TYR A 75 2.60 -3.11 -1.07
CA TYR A 75 2.56 -4.04 -2.22
C TYR A 75 1.56 -5.18 -2.07
N CYS A 76 1.26 -5.62 -0.85
CA CYS A 76 0.55 -6.89 -0.61
C CYS A 76 -0.93 -6.70 -0.28
N THR A 77 -1.29 -5.59 0.38
CA THR A 77 -2.66 -5.28 0.82
C THR A 77 -3.68 -5.32 -0.31
N ALA A 78 -3.29 -4.89 -1.51
CA ALA A 78 -4.16 -4.83 -2.69
C ALA A 78 -4.87 -6.16 -2.98
N CYS A 79 -4.22 -7.28 -2.66
CA CYS A 79 -4.82 -8.61 -2.83
C CYS A 79 -5.14 -9.29 -1.49
N HIS A 80 -4.26 -9.17 -0.49
CA HIS A 80 -4.35 -9.94 0.74
C HIS A 80 -5.21 -9.30 1.84
N ALA A 81 -5.70 -8.07 1.66
CA ALA A 81 -6.66 -7.48 2.59
C ALA A 81 -8.10 -7.99 2.37
N SER A 82 -8.47 -8.31 1.13
CA SER A 82 -9.83 -8.70 0.75
C SER A 82 -9.94 -10.01 -0.03
N GLY A 83 -8.80 -10.66 -0.31
CA GLY A 83 -8.77 -11.97 -0.99
C GLY A 83 -8.97 -11.89 -2.50
N VAL A 84 -8.46 -10.83 -3.14
CA VAL A 84 -8.56 -10.64 -4.59
C VAL A 84 -7.99 -11.86 -5.32
N ALA A 85 -8.71 -12.34 -6.34
CA ALA A 85 -8.33 -13.52 -7.13
C ALA A 85 -8.05 -14.79 -6.29
N GLY A 86 -8.63 -14.90 -5.09
CA GLY A 86 -8.42 -16.03 -4.18
C GLY A 86 -7.13 -15.94 -3.35
N ALA A 87 -6.55 -14.74 -3.21
CA ALA A 87 -5.43 -14.52 -2.30
C ALA A 87 -5.83 -14.86 -0.85
N PRO A 88 -4.93 -15.45 -0.05
CA PRO A 88 -5.20 -15.70 1.36
C PRO A 88 -5.34 -14.37 2.11
N ILE A 89 -6.47 -14.17 2.78
CA ILE A 89 -6.76 -12.95 3.52
C ILE A 89 -5.92 -12.93 4.81
N MET A 90 -5.24 -11.84 5.09
CA MET A 90 -4.52 -11.66 6.36
C MET A 90 -5.53 -11.68 7.53
N GLY A 91 -5.22 -12.44 8.58
CA GLY A 91 -6.12 -12.67 9.72
C GLY A 91 -7.05 -13.88 9.57
N ASP A 92 -7.14 -14.51 8.39
CA ASP A 92 -7.95 -15.71 8.20
C ASP A 92 -7.17 -16.98 8.56
N VAL A 93 -7.24 -17.35 9.85
CA VAL A 93 -6.53 -18.51 10.43
C VAL A 93 -6.78 -19.79 9.63
N ALA A 94 -8.02 -20.07 9.22
CA ALA A 94 -8.36 -21.31 8.54
C ALA A 94 -7.68 -21.41 7.16
N VAL A 95 -7.62 -20.29 6.43
CA VAL A 95 -6.94 -20.25 5.13
C VAL A 95 -5.43 -20.38 5.31
N TRP A 96 -4.84 -19.72 6.31
CA TRP A 96 -3.41 -19.79 6.55
C TRP A 96 -2.94 -21.15 7.07
N ASP A 97 -3.72 -21.83 7.90
CA ASP A 97 -3.45 -23.21 8.34
C ASP A 97 -3.37 -24.17 7.14
N GLU A 98 -4.29 -24.05 6.18
CA GLU A 98 -4.28 -24.86 4.96
C GLU A 98 -3.01 -24.62 4.14
N ARG A 99 -2.55 -23.36 4.05
CA ARG A 99 -1.30 -23.02 3.33
C ARG A 99 -0.08 -23.54 4.08
N MET A 100 -0.05 -23.39 5.39
CA MET A 100 1.03 -23.86 6.25
C MET A 100 1.16 -25.39 6.30
N SER A 101 0.08 -26.13 6.00
CA SER A 101 0.14 -27.59 5.81
C SER A 101 1.11 -28.04 4.70
N LYS A 102 1.44 -27.14 3.76
CA LYS A 102 2.41 -27.37 2.68
C LYS A 102 3.86 -27.08 3.08
N GLY A 103 4.07 -26.56 4.29
CA GLY A 103 5.36 -26.15 4.84
C GLY A 103 5.78 -24.73 4.45
N ILE A 104 6.51 -24.08 5.36
CA ILE A 104 6.90 -22.67 5.22
C ILE A 104 7.76 -22.38 3.99
N GLU A 105 8.69 -23.28 3.65
CA GLU A 105 9.54 -23.15 2.46
C GLU A 105 8.73 -23.08 1.16
N THR A 106 7.61 -23.80 1.10
CA THR A 106 6.72 -23.75 -0.07
C THR A 106 6.02 -22.39 -0.15
N VAL A 107 5.60 -21.83 0.99
CA VAL A 107 4.96 -20.51 1.06
C VAL A 107 5.94 -19.42 0.64
N TYR A 108 7.18 -19.46 1.14
CA TYR A 108 8.24 -18.53 0.72
C TYR A 108 8.53 -18.62 -0.77
N ASN A 109 8.71 -19.83 -1.30
CA ASN A 109 9.00 -20.02 -2.73
C ASN A 109 7.87 -19.49 -3.61
N ASN A 110 6.60 -19.68 -3.21
CA ASN A 110 5.46 -19.13 -3.93
C ASN A 110 5.42 -17.60 -3.86
N ALA A 111 5.76 -17.00 -2.72
CA ALA A 111 5.79 -15.54 -2.57
C ALA A 111 6.92 -14.90 -3.41
N ILE A 112 8.10 -15.54 -3.44
CA ILE A 112 9.26 -15.06 -4.19
C ILE A 112 9.05 -15.23 -5.71
N ASN A 113 8.63 -16.41 -6.15
CA ASN A 113 8.56 -16.75 -7.57
C ASN A 113 7.18 -16.46 -8.21
N GLY A 114 6.16 -16.21 -7.40
CA GLY A 114 4.78 -16.05 -7.83
C GLY A 114 4.04 -17.39 -7.94
N ILE A 115 2.72 -17.33 -7.84
CA ILE A 115 1.83 -18.49 -7.97
C ILE A 115 0.44 -18.04 -8.46
N ASN A 116 -0.10 -18.71 -9.47
CA ASN A 116 -1.42 -18.40 -10.05
C ASN A 116 -1.53 -16.90 -10.40
N ALA A 117 -2.44 -16.17 -9.74
CA ALA A 117 -2.66 -14.74 -9.94
C ALA A 117 -1.71 -13.84 -9.12
N MET A 118 -0.92 -14.40 -8.20
CA MET A 118 0.06 -13.66 -7.41
C MET A 118 1.37 -13.54 -8.21
N PRO A 119 1.78 -12.32 -8.61
CA PRO A 119 3.05 -12.11 -9.31
C PRO A 119 4.26 -12.41 -8.42
N ALA A 120 5.42 -12.63 -9.04
CA ALA A 120 6.69 -12.76 -8.32
C ALA A 120 6.92 -11.57 -7.38
N LYS A 121 7.35 -11.87 -6.15
CA LYS A 121 7.59 -10.91 -5.07
C LYS A 121 6.40 -10.00 -4.73
N GLY A 122 5.17 -10.41 -5.06
CA GLY A 122 3.97 -9.61 -4.80
C GLY A 122 4.01 -8.23 -5.45
N THR A 123 4.63 -8.10 -6.64
CA THR A 123 4.89 -6.83 -7.37
C THR A 123 5.97 -5.92 -6.80
N CYS A 124 6.64 -6.31 -5.71
CA CYS A 124 7.79 -5.60 -5.19
C CYS A 124 9.08 -5.98 -5.96
N ALA A 125 9.33 -5.30 -7.08
CA ALA A 125 10.47 -5.59 -7.96
C ALA A 125 11.85 -5.30 -7.32
N ASP A 126 11.90 -4.42 -6.34
CA ASP A 126 13.12 -4.04 -5.62
C ASP A 126 13.29 -4.76 -4.27
N CYS A 127 12.33 -5.61 -3.87
CA CYS A 127 12.45 -6.39 -2.65
C CYS A 127 13.50 -7.50 -2.79
N SER A 128 14.35 -7.63 -1.78
CA SER A 128 15.17 -8.82 -1.57
C SER A 128 14.31 -10.02 -1.18
N ASP A 129 14.83 -11.23 -1.37
CA ASP A 129 14.08 -12.44 -1.00
C ASP A 129 13.86 -12.54 0.51
N ASP A 130 14.80 -12.01 1.31
CA ASP A 130 14.68 -11.98 2.77
C ASP A 130 13.60 -10.98 3.23
N GLU A 131 13.46 -9.83 2.57
CA GLU A 131 12.33 -8.92 2.78
C GLU A 131 10.99 -9.61 2.47
N ILE A 132 10.90 -10.38 1.38
CA ILE A 132 9.68 -11.12 1.04
C ILE A 132 9.37 -12.18 2.09
N LYS A 133 10.36 -12.93 2.58
CA LYS A 133 10.16 -13.90 3.66
C LYS A 133 9.67 -13.23 4.94
N ALA A 134 10.28 -12.10 5.32
CA ALA A 134 9.87 -11.35 6.50
C ALA A 134 8.42 -10.84 6.40
N VAL A 135 7.96 -10.46 5.20
CA VAL A 135 6.55 -10.10 4.96
C VAL A 135 5.62 -11.31 5.09
N VAL A 136 6.03 -12.47 4.59
CA VAL A 136 5.26 -13.71 4.77
C VAL A 136 5.13 -14.04 6.27
N ASP A 137 6.22 -13.92 7.03
CA ASP A 137 6.21 -14.15 8.48
C ASP A 137 5.29 -13.17 9.21
N TYR A 138 5.37 -11.88 8.85
CA TYR A 138 4.46 -10.86 9.37
C TYR A 138 2.99 -11.21 9.10
N MET A 139 2.65 -11.59 7.87
CA MET A 139 1.27 -11.99 7.54
C MET A 139 0.81 -13.23 8.30
N LEU A 140 1.71 -14.20 8.53
CA LEU A 140 1.42 -15.38 9.33
C LEU A 140 1.23 -15.04 10.80
N GLU A 141 2.03 -14.12 11.36
CA GLU A 141 1.89 -13.65 12.74
C GLU A 141 0.56 -12.92 12.96
N GLU A 142 0.14 -12.10 12.01
CA GLU A 142 -1.17 -11.44 12.02
C GLU A 142 -2.35 -12.39 11.73
N SER A 143 -2.08 -13.68 11.45
CA SER A 143 -3.09 -14.69 11.07
C SER A 143 -3.09 -15.92 11.98
N LYS A 144 -2.67 -15.78 13.24
CA LYS A 144 -2.68 -16.82 14.28
C LYS A 144 -3.85 -16.68 15.24
#